data_AF-A0A392URH5-F1
#
_entry.id   AF-A0A392URH5-F1
#
_cell.length_a   1.000
_cell.length_b   1.000
_cell.length_c   1.000
_cell.angle_alpha   90.00
_cell.angle_beta   90.00
_cell.angle_gamma   90.00
#
_symmetry.space_group_name_H-M   'P 1'
#
loop_
_entity.id
_entity.type
_entity.pdbx_description
1 polymer ?
#
loop_
_entity_poly.entity_id
_entity_poly.type
_entity_poly.pdbx_seq_one_letter_code
_entity_poly.pdbx_strand_id
1 'polypeptide(L)' 'MEKVNFLCHVILREGIAVDPAKIDIVLSWKQPQTVTDVRSFVDLAGYYRRFIEGFAKIVAPMT' A
#
# COMPACT_ATOMS: atom_id res chain seq x y z
N MET A 1 13.12 23.13 1.98
CA MET A 1 12.50 21.95 1.35
C MET A 1 10.99 22.17 1.38
N GLU A 2 10.35 22.29 0.22
CA GLU A 2 8.88 22.41 0.14
C GLU A 2 8.29 20.99 0.05
N LYS A 3 7.62 20.55 1.11
CA LYS A 3 6.83 19.32 1.13
C LYS A 3 5.36 19.75 1.12
N VAL A 4 4.59 19.32 0.14
CA VAL A 4 3.16 19.67 0.04
C VAL A 4 2.32 18.41 0.20
N ASN A 5 1.39 18.46 1.15
CA ASN A 5 0.40 17.41 1.33
C ASN A 5 -0.78 17.68 0.37
N PHE A 6 -1.06 16.75 -0.54
CA PHE A 6 -2.14 16.86 -1.50
C PHE A 6 -2.79 15.50 -1.72
N LEU A 7 -4.11 15.40 -1.55
CA LEU A 7 -4.88 14.15 -1.74
C LEU A 7 -4.32 12.92 -0.99
N CYS A 8 -3.84 13.10 0.24
CA CYS A 8 -3.14 12.05 1.02
C CYS A 8 -1.86 11.50 0.36
N HIS A 9 -1.20 12.34 -0.44
CA HIS A 9 0.13 12.11 -0.95
C HIS A 9 1.04 13.25 -0.52
N VAL A 10 2.30 12.91 -0.31
CA VAL A 10 3.34 13.86 0.03
C VAL A 10 4.14 14.11 -1.24
N ILE A 11 3.98 15.29 -1.82
CA ILE A 11 4.71 15.69 -3.03
C ILE A 11 6.04 16.29 -2.60
N LEU A 12 7.13 15.66 -3.03
CA LEU A 12 8.50 16.16 -2.89
C LEU A 12 9.07 16.55 -4.25
N ARG A 13 10.17 17.31 -4.25
CA ARG A 13 10.87 17.70 -5.49
C ARG A 13 11.41 16.48 -6.24
N GLU A 14 11.73 15.40 -5.54
CA GLU A 14 12.24 14.15 -6.12
C GLU A 14 11.11 13.19 -6.57
N GLY A 15 9.85 13.45 -6.22
CA GLY A 15 8.72 12.61 -6.64
C GLY A 15 7.53 12.61 -5.68
N ILE A 16 6.60 11.67 -5.93
CA ILE A 16 5.41 11.46 -5.10
C ILE A 16 5.72 10.37 -4.07
N ALA A 17 5.68 10.72 -2.79
CA ALA A 17 5.71 9.76 -1.70
C ALA A 17 4.27 9.48 -1.22
N VAL A 18 3.99 8.22 -0.92
CA VAL A 18 2.75 7.84 -0.22
C VAL A 18 2.83 8.38 1.20
N ASP A 19 1.70 8.87 1.72
CA ASP A 19 1.57 9.22 3.12
C ASP A 19 1.99 8.02 4.00
N PRO A 20 3.01 8.17 4.88
CA PRO A 20 3.44 7.12 5.79
C PRO A 20 2.27 6.49 6.58
N ALA A 21 1.26 7.29 6.94
CA ALA A 21 0.09 6.82 7.67
C ALA A 21 -0.70 5.74 6.91
N LYS A 22 -0.66 5.76 5.58
CA LYS A 22 -1.31 4.76 4.72
C LYS A 22 -0.51 3.47 4.59
N ILE A 23 0.83 3.57 4.69
CA ILE A 23 1.72 2.40 4.72
C ILE A 23 1.58 1.68 6.06
N ASP A 24 1.46 2.42 7.17
CA ASP A 24 1.29 1.86 8.51
C ASP A 24 0.04 0.97 8.63
N ILE A 25 -1.03 1.27 7.91
CA ILE A 25 -2.25 0.44 7.89
C ILE A 25 -1.97 -0.94 7.26
N VAL A 26 -1.16 -1.00 6.19
CA VAL A 26 -0.79 -2.26 5.55
C VAL A 26 0.19 -3.04 6.42
N LEU A 27 1.13 -2.34 7.07
CA LEU A 27 2.11 -2.95 7.99
C LEU A 27 1.50 -3.46 9.30
N SER A 28 0.47 -2.79 9.81
CA SER A 28 -0.25 -3.18 11.03
C SER A 28 -1.35 -4.22 10.78
N TRP A 29 -1.55 -4.63 9.53
CA TRP A 29 -2.55 -5.63 9.20
C TRP A 29 -2.20 -6.96 9.85
N LYS A 30 -3.16 -7.53 10.60
CA LYS A 30 -2.98 -8.84 11.22
C LYS A 30 -2.92 -9.92 10.15
N GLN A 31 -2.13 -10.96 10.40
CA GLN A 31 -2.02 -12.09 9.48
C GLN A 31 -3.42 -12.68 9.18
N PRO A 32 -3.89 -12.64 7.92
CA PRO A 32 -5.21 -13.12 7.55
C PRO A 32 -5.33 -14.62 7.84
N GLN A 33 -6.49 -15.03 8.37
CA GLN A 33 -6.74 -16.43 8.78
C GLN A 33 -7.71 -17.14 7.83
N THR A 34 -8.48 -16.38 7.05
CA THR A 34 -9.48 -16.90 6.12
C THR A 34 -9.23 -16.42 4.70
N VAL A 35 -9.78 -17.14 3.72
CA VAL A 35 -9.72 -16.77 2.29
C VAL A 35 -10.37 -15.40 2.06
N THR A 36 -11.43 -15.07 2.81
CA THR A 36 -12.08 -13.75 2.75
C THR A 36 -11.15 -12.65 3.23
N ASP A 37 -10.39 -12.87 4.30
CA ASP A 37 -9.41 -11.89 4.80
C ASP A 37 -8.28 -11.67 3.80
N VAL A 38 -7.80 -12.75 3.16
CA VAL A 38 -6.76 -12.67 2.12
C VAL A 38 -7.23 -11.81 0.95
N ARG A 39 -8.45 -12.05 0.44
CA ARG A 39 -9.02 -11.24 -0.65
C ARG A 39 -9.18 -9.77 -0.23
N SER A 40 -9.68 -9.53 0.98
CA SER A 40 -9.86 -8.18 1.52
C SER A 40 -8.53 -7.43 1.64
N PHE A 41 -7.46 -8.13 2.05
CA PHE A 41 -6.11 -7.58 2.09
C PHE A 41 -5.57 -7.25 0.70
N VAL A 42 -5.72 -8.16 -0.27
CA VAL A 42 -5.25 -7.95 -1.64
C VAL A 42 -5.96 -6.75 -2.28
N ASP A 43 -7.27 -6.59 -2.05
CA ASP A 43 -8.04 -5.44 -2.53
C ASP A 43 -7.54 -4.12 -1.94
N LEU A 44 -7.31 -4.09 -0.61
CA LEU A 44 -6.76 -2.92 0.08
C LEU A 44 -5.35 -2.57 -0.43
N ALA A 45 -4.47 -3.57 -0.51
CA ALA A 45 -3.09 -3.40 -0.93
C ALA A 45 -2.98 -3.03 -2.42
N GLY A 46 -3.99 -3.37 -3.23
CA GLY A 46 -4.09 -3.04 -4.65
C GLY A 46 -4.02 -1.54 -4.94
N TYR A 47 -4.54 -0.69 -4.04
CA TYR A 47 -4.43 0.77 -4.16
C TYR A 47 -2.97 1.25 -4.12
N TYR A 48 -2.11 0.54 -3.38
CA TYR A 48 -0.69 0.89 -3.18
C TYR A 48 0.27 0.15 -4.11
N ARG A 49 -0.24 -0.69 -5.03
CA ARG A 49 0.58 -1.54 -5.92
C ARG A 49 1.69 -0.81 -6.69
N ARG A 50 1.52 0.48 -6.99
CA ARG A 50 2.52 1.29 -7.73
C ARG A 50 3.74 1.63 -6.89
N PHE A 51 3.65 1.48 -5.57
CA PHE A 51 4.68 1.80 -4.60
C PHE A 51 5.30 0.54 -3.97
N ILE A 52 4.78 -0.65 -4.31
CA ILE A 52 5.28 -1.93 -3.84
C ILE A 52 5.96 -2.63 -5.03
N GLU A 53 7.29 -2.68 -5.00
CA GLU A 53 8.04 -3.36 -6.05
C GLU A 53 7.67 -4.84 -6.13
N GLY A 54 7.36 -5.32 -7.33
CA GLY A 54 7.01 -6.72 -7.54
C GLY A 54 5.66 -7.14 -6.94
N PHE A 55 4.75 -6.20 -6.61
CA PHE A 55 3.44 -6.48 -6.00
C PHE A 55 2.73 -7.70 -6.61
N ALA A 56 2.62 -7.74 -7.94
CA ALA A 56 1.96 -8.84 -8.65
C ALA A 56 2.58 -10.22 -8.36
N LYS A 57 3.91 -10.31 -8.22
CA LYS A 57 4.61 -11.56 -7.90
C LYS A 57 4.34 -12.00 -6.46
N ILE A 58 4.17 -11.06 -5.54
CA ILE A 58 3.91 -11.31 -4.11
C ILE A 58 2.49 -11.82 -3.90
N VAL A 59 1.51 -11.21 -4.57
CA VAL A 59 0.09 -11.57 -4.42
C VAL A 59 -0.32 -12.78 -5.28
N ALA A 60 0.43 -13.12 -6.32
CA ALA A 60 0.15 -14.28 -7.18
C ALA A 60 -0.20 -15.58 -6.42
N PRO A 61 0.57 -16.04 -5.41
CA PRO A 61 0.23 -17.25 -4.65
C PRO A 61 -0.96 -17.11 -3.70
N MET A 62 -1.53 -15.91 -3.54
CA MET A 62 -2.68 -15.62 -2.67
C MET A 62 -4.03 -15.61 -3.41
N THR A 63 -4.00 -15.81 -4.73
CA THR A 63 -5.14 -15.85 -5.66
C THR A 63 -5.28 -17.25 -6.24
#